data_AF-A0A923ZYV9-F1
#
_entry.id   AF-A0A923ZYV9-F1
#
_cell.length_a   1.000
_cell.length_b   1.000
_cell.length_c   1.000
_cell.angle_alpha   90.00
_cell.angle_beta   90.00
_cell.angle_gamma   90.00
#
_symmetry.space_group_name_H-M   'P 1'
#
loop_
_entity.id
_entity.type
_entity.pdbx_description
1 polymer ?
#
loop_
_entity_poly.entity_id
_entity_poly.type
_entity_poly.pdbx_seq_one_letter_code
_entity_poly.pdbx_strand_id
1 'polypeptide(L)'
;MKTLVQNIKTNYWLQCVLNSYSLMFFSLNNLFALIILIVTFFTPAVGLCGLLAVVLINTSAYFIGFNRDEIHNGIFGFNALFLGMSLGYEFSFNYVFIALFISAILILLLITVWLKGLFSAYNLPFLSLPFIISYWIVSLAAANFSNIQLDESHIYTVNELARNQSSTWYMFVHVIDDI
;
A
#
# COMPACT_ATOMS: atom_id res chain seq x y z
N MET A 1 11.66 -1.74 27.91
CA MET A 1 11.92 -1.77 26.45
C MET A 1 11.88 -3.18 25.86
N LYS A 2 12.52 -4.20 26.45
CA LYS A 2 12.47 -5.60 25.93
C LYS A 2 11.06 -6.21 25.87
N THR A 3 10.19 -5.90 26.83
CA THR A 3 8.82 -6.44 26.92
C THR A 3 7.86 -5.96 25.81
N LEU A 4 7.94 -4.70 25.38
CA LEU A 4 7.09 -4.17 24.30
C LEU A 4 7.45 -4.79 22.93
N VAL A 5 8.75 -4.91 22.64
CA VAL A 5 9.25 -5.54 21.40
C VAL A 5 8.85 -7.02 21.33
N GLN A 6 8.81 -7.70 22.48
CA GLN A 6 8.41 -9.11 22.56
C GLN A 6 6.88 -9.30 22.39
N ASN A 7 6.06 -8.38 22.90
CA ASN A 7 4.61 -8.39 22.67
C ASN A 7 4.24 -8.08 21.23
N ILE A 8 4.97 -7.20 20.53
CA ILE A 8 4.74 -6.93 19.10
C ILE A 8 4.89 -8.20 18.25
N LYS A 9 5.84 -9.08 18.61
CA LYS A 9 6.02 -10.39 17.94
C LYS A 9 4.87 -11.38 18.15
N THR A 10 3.96 -11.15 19.10
CA THR A 10 2.90 -12.12 19.44
C THR A 10 1.57 -11.90 18.70
N ASN A 11 1.30 -10.70 18.19
CA ASN A 11 0.04 -10.45 17.47
C ASN A 11 0.21 -10.75 15.97
N TYR A 12 -0.41 -11.84 15.52
CA TYR A 12 -0.39 -12.31 14.15
C TYR A 12 -0.69 -11.19 13.14
N TRP A 13 -1.79 -10.47 13.31
CA TRP A 13 -2.23 -9.44 12.36
C TRP A 13 -1.29 -8.24 12.30
N LEU A 14 -0.78 -7.80 13.47
CA LEU A 14 0.19 -6.72 13.53
C LEU A 14 1.48 -7.13 12.81
N GLN A 15 1.94 -8.36 13.05
CA GLN A 15 3.15 -8.87 12.41
C GLN A 15 2.97 -9.06 10.89
N CYS A 16 1.78 -9.49 10.42
CA CYS A 16 1.44 -9.50 8.99
C CYS A 16 1.62 -8.11 8.36
N VAL A 17 1.06 -7.07 9.01
CA VAL A 17 1.16 -5.70 8.52
C VAL A 17 2.62 -5.24 8.50
N LEU A 18 3.34 -5.38 9.61
CA LEU A 18 4.75 -4.97 9.68
C LEU A 18 5.61 -5.70 8.65
N ASN A 19 5.47 -7.02 8.53
CA ASN A 19 6.21 -7.79 7.52
C ASN A 19 5.86 -7.33 6.09
N SER A 20 4.59 -7.01 5.81
CA SER A 20 4.19 -6.48 4.49
C SER A 20 4.90 -5.17 4.16
N TYR A 21 5.09 -4.28 5.15
CA TYR A 21 5.82 -3.03 4.99
C TYR A 21 7.32 -3.21 4.79
N SER A 22 7.99 -4.05 5.58
CA SER A 22 9.44 -4.28 5.42
C SER A 22 9.78 -5.14 4.19
N LEU A 23 8.88 -6.04 3.77
CA LEU A 23 9.11 -6.94 2.63
C LEU A 23 9.10 -6.20 1.29
N MET A 24 8.56 -4.97 1.26
CA MET A 24 8.75 -4.02 0.15
C MET A 24 10.23 -3.88 -0.26
N PHE A 25 11.14 -3.98 0.71
CA PHE A 25 12.59 -3.95 0.53
C PHE A 25 13.26 -5.29 0.84
N PHE A 26 12.51 -6.39 0.76
CA PHE A 26 12.98 -7.75 1.05
C PHE A 26 13.55 -7.92 2.47
N SER A 27 12.99 -7.20 3.44
CA SER A 27 13.38 -7.25 4.86
C SER A 27 12.24 -7.76 5.74
N LEU A 28 12.58 -8.38 6.88
CA LEU A 28 11.65 -8.84 7.92
C LEU A 28 11.96 -8.19 9.29
N ASN A 29 12.47 -6.95 9.27
CA ASN A 29 12.80 -6.20 10.47
C ASN A 29 11.63 -5.29 10.89
N ASN A 30 11.09 -5.52 12.09
CA ASN A 30 9.95 -4.76 12.62
C ASN A 30 10.23 -3.26 12.81
N LEU A 31 11.44 -2.88 13.22
CA LEU A 31 11.79 -1.46 13.38
C LEU A 31 11.80 -0.77 12.01
N PHE A 32 12.37 -1.44 11.02
CA PHE A 32 12.41 -0.94 9.65
C PHE A 32 11.00 -0.84 9.04
N ALA A 33 10.15 -1.84 9.26
CA ALA A 33 8.74 -1.79 8.89
C ALA A 33 8.02 -0.57 9.48
N LEU A 34 8.24 -0.28 10.76
CA LEU A 34 7.62 0.84 11.46
C LEU A 34 8.10 2.19 10.91
N ILE A 35 9.38 2.31 10.56
CA ILE A 35 9.91 3.50 9.89
C ILE A 35 9.22 3.70 8.53
N ILE A 36 9.13 2.66 7.71
CA ILE A 36 8.47 2.75 6.39
C ILE A 36 7.00 3.14 6.59
N LEU A 37 6.30 2.51 7.53
CA LEU A 37 4.92 2.85 7.85
C LEU A 37 4.79 4.33 8.16
N ILE A 38 5.58 4.89 9.08
CA ILE A 38 5.55 6.32 9.40
C ILE A 38 5.81 7.19 8.15
N VAL A 39 6.80 6.84 7.33
CA VAL A 39 7.14 7.58 6.11
C VAL A 39 5.99 7.59 5.12
N THR A 40 5.25 6.49 4.96
CA THR A 40 4.08 6.47 4.05
C THR A 40 2.98 7.45 4.46
N PHE A 41 2.91 7.82 5.75
CA PHE A 41 1.93 8.79 6.25
C PHE A 41 2.37 10.25 6.12
N PHE A 42 3.51 10.54 5.49
CA PHE A 42 3.86 11.93 5.12
C PHE A 42 2.80 12.55 4.21
N THR A 43 2.18 11.72 3.38
CA THR A 43 0.91 12.03 2.73
C THR A 43 -0.17 11.12 3.33
N PRO A 44 -0.98 11.61 4.30
CA PRO A 44 -1.89 10.76 5.07
C PRO A 44 -2.83 9.92 4.21
N ALA A 45 -3.32 10.49 3.11
CA ALA A 45 -4.20 9.80 2.16
C ALA A 45 -3.53 8.56 1.52
N VAL A 46 -2.27 8.70 1.06
CA VAL A 46 -1.49 7.63 0.45
C VAL A 46 -1.14 6.55 1.48
N GLY A 47 -0.70 6.96 2.68
CA GLY A 47 -0.40 6.05 3.79
C GLY A 47 -1.63 5.24 4.23
N LEU A 48 -2.80 5.87 4.29
CA LEU A 48 -4.07 5.19 4.59
C LEU A 48 -4.43 4.18 3.49
N CYS A 49 -4.33 4.54 2.21
CA CYS A 49 -4.58 3.60 1.12
C CYS A 49 -3.62 2.41 1.15
N GLY A 50 -2.33 2.64 1.40
CA GLY A 50 -1.35 1.57 1.56
C GLY A 50 -1.71 0.62 2.70
N LEU A 51 -2.03 1.16 3.88
CA LEU A 51 -2.41 0.36 5.04
C LEU A 51 -3.71 -0.43 4.81
N LEU A 52 -4.73 0.22 4.24
CA LEU A 52 -6.01 -0.42 3.93
C LEU A 52 -5.85 -1.54 2.90
N ALA A 53 -4.98 -1.36 1.89
CA ALA A 53 -4.69 -2.39 0.91
C ALA A 53 -4.05 -3.63 1.55
N VAL A 54 -3.08 -3.42 2.45
CA VAL A 54 -2.43 -4.51 3.21
C VAL A 54 -3.44 -5.25 4.09
N VAL A 55 -4.30 -4.53 4.80
CA VAL A 55 -5.35 -5.14 5.62
C VAL A 55 -6.30 -5.93 4.74
N LEU A 56 -6.83 -5.33 3.68
CA LEU A 56 -7.82 -5.92 2.79
C LEU A 56 -7.31 -7.20 2.11
N ILE A 57 -6.08 -7.19 1.57
CA ILE A 57 -5.54 -8.37 0.89
C ILE A 57 -5.27 -9.50 1.89
N ASN A 58 -4.73 -9.19 3.07
CA ASN A 58 -4.39 -10.20 4.07
C ASN A 58 -5.65 -10.81 4.69
N THR A 59 -6.69 -10.01 4.95
CA THR A 59 -7.99 -10.54 5.41
C THR A 59 -8.65 -11.39 4.33
N SER A 60 -8.63 -10.92 3.07
CA SER A 60 -9.20 -11.68 1.95
C SER A 60 -8.49 -13.02 1.77
N ALA A 61 -7.15 -13.01 1.79
CA ALA A 61 -6.34 -14.21 1.68
C ALA A 61 -6.61 -15.20 2.83
N TYR A 62 -6.76 -14.67 4.05
CA TYR A 62 -7.07 -15.47 5.24
C TYR A 62 -8.45 -16.13 5.14
N PHE A 63 -9.48 -15.40 4.71
CA PHE A 63 -10.84 -15.94 4.56
C PHE A 63 -10.97 -16.96 3.44
N ILE A 64 -10.24 -16.77 2.34
CA ILE A 64 -10.18 -17.74 1.24
C ILE A 64 -9.43 -19.03 1.66
N GLY A 65 -8.63 -18.97 2.71
CA GLY A 65 -7.91 -20.13 3.24
C GLY A 65 -6.53 -20.35 2.63
N PHE A 66 -5.87 -19.29 2.13
CA PHE A 66 -4.47 -19.38 1.71
C PHE A 66 -3.52 -19.62 2.90
N ASN A 67 -2.27 -20.00 2.58
CA ASN A 67 -1.29 -20.37 3.58
C ASN A 67 -1.04 -19.22 4.57
N ARG A 68 -1.29 -19.49 5.86
CA ARG A 68 -1.17 -18.53 6.95
C ARG A 68 0.26 -18.08 7.17
N ASP A 69 1.26 -18.94 6.95
CA ASP A 69 2.67 -18.57 7.10
C ASP A 69 3.09 -17.56 6.02
N GLU A 70 2.54 -17.67 4.81
CA GLU A 70 2.82 -16.74 3.72
C GLU A 70 2.16 -15.38 3.94
N ILE A 71 0.92 -15.39 4.45
CA ILE A 71 0.21 -14.17 4.87
C ILE A 71 1.00 -13.50 6.00
N HIS A 72 1.41 -14.27 7.01
CA HIS A 72 2.21 -13.80 8.13
C HIS A 72 3.53 -13.17 7.69
N ASN A 73 4.22 -13.78 6.72
CA ASN A 73 5.48 -13.27 6.19
C ASN A 73 5.31 -12.07 5.25
N GLY A 74 4.07 -11.62 5.00
CA GLY A 74 3.78 -10.43 4.19
C GLY A 74 3.85 -10.66 2.68
N ILE A 75 3.91 -11.91 2.22
CA ILE A 75 4.09 -12.29 0.81
C ILE A 75 2.96 -11.73 -0.08
N PHE A 76 1.74 -11.73 0.43
CA PHE A 76 0.59 -11.11 -0.24
C PHE A 76 0.56 -9.58 -0.05
N GLY A 77 0.96 -9.11 1.13
CA GLY A 77 0.75 -7.72 1.54
C GLY A 77 1.67 -6.69 0.86
N PHE A 78 2.93 -7.01 0.54
CA PHE A 78 3.85 -5.98 0.01
C PHE A 78 3.46 -5.49 -1.40
N ASN A 79 2.95 -6.37 -2.25
CA ASN A 79 2.44 -5.95 -3.57
C ASN A 79 1.15 -5.12 -3.42
N ALA A 80 0.31 -5.44 -2.42
CA ALA A 80 -0.89 -4.66 -2.13
C ALA A 80 -0.55 -3.28 -1.56
N LEU A 81 0.50 -3.18 -0.75
CA LEU A 81 1.01 -1.91 -0.26
C LEU A 81 1.38 -0.98 -1.43
N PHE A 82 2.17 -1.49 -2.40
CA PHE A 82 2.50 -0.73 -3.61
C PHE A 82 1.25 -0.31 -4.38
N LEU A 83 0.34 -1.25 -4.67
CA LEU A 83 -0.88 -0.95 -5.43
C LEU A 83 -1.74 0.09 -4.71
N GLY A 84 -1.97 -0.08 -3.41
CA GLY A 84 -2.77 0.84 -2.61
C GLY A 84 -2.18 2.24 -2.59
N MET A 85 -0.87 2.38 -2.40
CA MET A 85 -0.20 3.69 -2.44
C MET A 85 -0.29 4.33 -3.82
N SER A 86 -0.07 3.56 -4.90
CA SER A 86 -0.19 4.07 -6.27
C SER A 86 -1.59 4.57 -6.58
N LEU A 87 -2.63 3.80 -6.21
CA LEU A 87 -4.01 4.22 -6.44
C LEU A 87 -4.40 5.44 -5.59
N GLY A 88 -3.96 5.48 -4.32
CA GLY A 88 -4.22 6.63 -3.44
C GLY A 88 -3.45 7.90 -3.81
N TYR A 89 -2.43 7.79 -4.66
CA TYR A 89 -1.68 8.91 -5.21
C TYR A 89 -2.26 9.39 -6.56
N GLU A 90 -2.71 8.46 -7.40
CA GLU A 90 -3.15 8.76 -8.78
C GLU A 90 -4.62 9.24 -8.85
N PHE A 91 -5.48 8.73 -7.97
CA PHE A 91 -6.92 8.94 -8.08
C PHE A 91 -7.49 9.78 -6.93
N SER A 92 -8.48 10.60 -7.26
CA SER A 92 -9.25 11.36 -6.28
C SER A 92 -10.19 10.46 -5.46
N PHE A 93 -10.40 10.82 -4.19
CA PHE A 93 -11.24 10.06 -3.27
C PHE A 93 -12.72 10.34 -3.50
N ASN A 94 -13.41 9.41 -4.15
CA ASN A 94 -14.86 9.43 -4.32
C ASN A 94 -15.46 8.01 -4.14
N TYR A 95 -16.79 7.87 -4.22
CA TYR A 95 -17.43 6.55 -4.05
C TYR A 95 -17.03 5.54 -5.13
N VAL A 96 -16.71 6.01 -6.34
CA VAL A 96 -16.24 5.16 -7.45
C VAL A 96 -14.82 4.64 -7.17
N PHE A 97 -13.96 5.47 -6.59
CA PHE A 97 -12.62 5.10 -6.16
C PHE A 97 -12.65 3.94 -5.15
N ILE A 98 -13.58 3.94 -4.19
CA ILE A 98 -13.69 2.84 -3.21
C ILE A 98 -13.97 1.50 -3.91
N ALA A 99 -14.90 1.50 -4.89
CA ALA A 99 -15.22 0.30 -5.66
C ALA A 99 -14.03 -0.15 -6.53
N LEU A 100 -13.34 0.79 -7.18
CA LEU A 100 -12.12 0.51 -7.95
C LEU A 100 -11.02 -0.04 -7.04
N PHE A 101 -10.79 0.58 -5.88
CA PHE A 101 -9.76 0.17 -4.94
C PHE A 101 -9.97 -1.26 -4.46
N ILE A 102 -11.18 -1.60 -4.00
CA ILE A 102 -11.50 -2.96 -3.54
C ILE A 102 -11.32 -3.96 -4.69
N SER A 103 -11.87 -3.67 -5.87
CA SER A 103 -11.74 -4.57 -7.03
C SER A 103 -10.29 -4.76 -7.47
N ALA A 104 -9.48 -3.69 -7.47
CA ALA A 104 -8.06 -3.73 -7.78
C ALA A 104 -7.27 -4.62 -6.81
N ILE A 105 -7.51 -4.51 -5.50
CA ILE A 105 -6.83 -5.36 -4.50
C ILE A 105 -7.25 -6.83 -4.63
N LEU A 106 -8.51 -7.11 -4.97
CA LEU A 106 -8.97 -8.48 -5.21
C LEU A 106 -8.38 -9.07 -6.51
N ILE A 107 -8.30 -8.28 -7.58
CA ILE A 107 -7.62 -8.67 -8.83
C ILE A 107 -6.15 -8.97 -8.56
N LEU A 108 -5.48 -8.11 -7.78
CA LEU A 108 -4.10 -8.32 -7.38
C LEU A 108 -3.92 -9.64 -6.64
N LEU A 109 -4.80 -9.98 -5.69
CA LEU A 109 -4.75 -11.25 -4.97
C LEU A 109 -4.75 -12.44 -5.95
N LEU A 110 -5.66 -12.43 -6.94
CA LEU A 110 -5.75 -13.48 -7.95
C LEU A 110 -4.47 -13.57 -8.79
N ILE A 111 -3.93 -12.43 -9.22
CA ILE A 111 -2.68 -12.35 -10.00
C ILE A 111 -1.50 -12.87 -9.16
N THR A 112 -1.41 -12.50 -7.88
CA THR A 112 -0.37 -12.98 -6.97
C THR A 112 -0.42 -14.50 -6.84
N VAL A 113 -1.60 -15.08 -6.63
CA VAL A 113 -1.77 -16.54 -6.51
C VAL A 113 -1.39 -17.25 -7.80
N TRP A 114 -1.84 -16.72 -8.95
CA TRP A 114 -1.53 -17.26 -10.26
C TRP A 114 -0.02 -17.24 -10.56
N LEU A 115 0.64 -16.08 -10.40
CA LEU A 115 2.08 -15.94 -10.62
C LEU A 115 2.89 -16.78 -9.65
N LYS A 116 2.48 -16.86 -8.39
CA LYS A 116 3.13 -17.74 -7.42
C LYS A 116 3.08 -19.20 -7.89
N GLY A 117 1.92 -19.68 -8.34
CA GLY A 117 1.79 -21.03 -8.89
C GLY A 117 2.71 -21.26 -10.09
N LEU A 118 2.75 -20.30 -11.01
CA LEU A 118 3.60 -20.35 -12.22
C LEU A 118 5.10 -20.39 -11.88
N PHE A 119 5.57 -19.48 -11.04
CA PHE A 119 7.00 -19.36 -10.72
C PHE A 119 7.49 -20.39 -9.71
N SER A 120 6.60 -20.94 -8.87
CA SER A 120 6.93 -22.04 -7.96
C SER A 120 7.42 -23.27 -8.71
N ALA A 121 6.98 -23.50 -9.96
CA ALA A 121 7.48 -24.60 -10.79
C ALA A 121 8.97 -24.44 -11.16
N TYR A 122 9.49 -23.22 -11.11
CA TYR A 122 10.86 -22.86 -11.46
C TYR A 122 11.69 -22.40 -10.25
N ASN A 123 11.14 -22.47 -9.03
CA ASN A 123 11.76 -21.96 -7.79
C ASN A 123 12.14 -20.46 -7.87
N LEU A 124 11.38 -19.67 -8.61
CA LEU A 124 11.62 -18.23 -8.77
C LEU A 124 10.68 -17.39 -7.88
N PRO A 125 11.16 -16.28 -7.31
CA PRO A 125 10.29 -15.32 -6.63
C PRO A 125 9.56 -14.44 -7.66
N PHE A 126 8.29 -14.14 -7.41
CA PHE A 126 7.48 -13.26 -8.29
C PHE A 126 7.74 -11.76 -8.07
N LEU A 127 8.44 -11.38 -6.99
CA LEU A 127 8.84 -10.00 -6.67
C LEU A 127 7.65 -9.02 -6.77
N SER A 128 7.83 -7.87 -7.45
CA SER A 128 6.80 -6.86 -7.65
C SER A 128 5.96 -7.05 -8.92
N LEU A 129 6.11 -8.18 -9.64
CA LEU A 129 5.34 -8.44 -10.86
C LEU A 129 3.83 -8.42 -10.66
N PRO A 130 3.25 -8.98 -9.57
CA PRO A 130 1.82 -8.90 -9.34
C PRO A 130 1.32 -7.46 -9.27
N PHE A 131 2.04 -6.58 -8.55
CA PHE A 131 1.72 -5.16 -8.46
C PHE A 131 1.74 -4.50 -9.85
N ILE A 132 2.83 -4.66 -10.62
CA ILE A 132 3.00 -3.98 -11.92
C ILE A 132 1.87 -4.36 -12.88
N ILE A 133 1.55 -5.65 -12.98
CA ILE A 133 0.49 -6.13 -13.88
C ILE A 133 -0.87 -5.61 -13.42
N SER A 134 -1.16 -5.66 -12.12
CA SER A 134 -2.44 -5.18 -11.58
C SER A 134 -2.60 -3.67 -11.78
N TYR A 135 -1.54 -2.90 -11.55
CA TYR A 135 -1.52 -1.46 -11.77
C TYR A 135 -1.82 -1.11 -13.22
N TRP A 136 -1.18 -1.76 -14.20
CA TRP A 136 -1.46 -1.52 -15.62
C TRP A 136 -2.89 -1.84 -16.01
N ILE A 137 -3.45 -2.96 -15.52
CA ILE A 137 -4.86 -3.30 -15.76
C ILE A 137 -5.77 -2.19 -15.24
N VAL A 138 -5.54 -1.74 -14.01
CA VAL A 138 -6.37 -0.72 -13.37
C VAL A 138 -6.22 0.64 -14.05
N SER A 139 -4.99 1.06 -14.37
CA SER A 139 -4.72 2.34 -15.04
C SER A 139 -5.32 2.39 -16.45
N LEU A 140 -5.20 1.32 -17.23
CA LEU A 140 -5.83 1.22 -18.56
C LEU A 140 -7.36 1.19 -18.48
N ALA A 141 -7.92 0.52 -17.47
CA ALA A 141 -9.37 0.52 -17.24
C ALA A 141 -9.86 1.92 -16.83
N ALA A 142 -9.12 2.59 -15.93
CA ALA A 142 -9.42 3.93 -15.45
C ALA A 142 -9.50 4.97 -16.57
N ALA A 143 -8.64 4.87 -17.58
CA ALA A 143 -8.67 5.74 -18.76
C ALA A 143 -9.99 5.68 -19.54
N ASN A 144 -10.80 4.63 -19.36
CA ASN A 144 -12.08 4.46 -20.04
C ASN A 144 -13.29 4.83 -19.16
N PHE A 145 -13.08 5.15 -17.88
CA PHE A 145 -14.17 5.47 -16.95
C PHE A 145 -14.34 6.98 -16.80
N SER A 146 -15.50 7.52 -17.20
CA SER A 146 -15.80 8.96 -17.17
C SER A 146 -15.88 9.56 -15.76
N ASN A 147 -16.13 8.74 -14.74
CA ASN A 147 -16.30 9.19 -13.35
C ASN A 147 -15.07 8.96 -12.47
N ILE A 148 -13.93 8.58 -13.06
CA ILE A 148 -12.66 8.45 -12.36
C ILE A 148 -11.84 9.69 -12.67
N GLN A 149 -11.71 10.56 -11.67
CA GLN A 149 -10.93 11.78 -11.78
C GLN A 149 -9.52 11.52 -11.26
N LEU A 150 -8.54 11.79 -12.11
CA LEU A 150 -7.14 11.81 -11.73
C LEU A 150 -6.89 12.98 -10.77
N ASP A 151 -6.01 12.79 -9.79
CA ASP A 151 -5.56 13.90 -8.95
C ASP A 151 -4.54 14.76 -9.72
N GLU A 152 -5.01 15.87 -10.29
CA GLU A 152 -4.18 16.81 -11.04
C GLU A 152 -3.24 17.65 -10.15
N SER A 153 -3.37 17.56 -8.82
CA SER A 153 -2.55 18.37 -7.90
C SER A 153 -1.05 18.08 -8.00
N HIS A 154 -0.68 16.95 -8.59
CA HIS A 154 0.68 16.49 -8.80
C HIS A 154 1.22 16.70 -10.22
N ILE A 155 0.39 17.17 -11.16
CA ILE A 155 0.78 17.33 -12.57
C ILE A 155 1.47 18.67 -12.81
N TYR A 156 1.05 19.71 -12.10
CA TYR A 156 1.58 21.06 -12.24
C TYR A 156 2.20 21.54 -10.93
N THR A 157 3.44 22.02 -11.01
CA THR A 157 4.19 22.54 -9.85
C THR A 157 3.44 23.67 -9.13
N VAL A 158 2.66 24.48 -9.84
CA VAL A 158 1.84 25.55 -9.24
C VAL A 158 0.75 24.98 -8.33
N ASN A 159 0.10 23.88 -8.74
CA ASN A 159 -0.93 23.21 -7.94
C ASN A 159 -0.31 22.55 -6.70
N GLU A 160 0.87 21.97 -6.87
CA GLU A 160 1.61 21.34 -5.77
C GLU A 160 2.05 22.38 -4.72
N LEU A 161 2.53 23.54 -5.15
CA LEU A 161 2.89 24.66 -4.27
C LEU A 161 1.66 25.22 -3.53
N ALA A 162 0.54 25.41 -4.24
CA ALA A 162 -0.71 25.87 -3.62
C ALA A 162 -1.23 24.87 -2.57
N ARG A 163 -1.14 23.56 -2.86
CA ARG A 163 -1.52 22.51 -1.90
C ARG A 163 -0.58 22.49 -0.70
N ASN A 164 0.73 22.58 -0.93
CA ASN A 164 1.72 22.57 0.15
C ASN A 164 1.62 23.79 1.05
N GLN A 165 1.26 24.97 0.52
CA GLN A 165 0.98 26.16 1.34
C GLN A 165 -0.17 25.95 2.34
N SER A 166 -1.15 25.12 1.99
CA SER A 166 -2.25 24.76 2.89
C SER A 166 -1.92 23.59 3.83
N SER A 167 -0.75 22.98 3.71
CA SER A 167 -0.39 21.79 4.49
C SER A 167 -0.10 22.15 5.95
N THR A 168 -0.53 21.29 6.86
CA THR A 168 -0.31 21.45 8.31
C THR A 168 1.17 21.54 8.68
N TRP A 169 2.05 20.87 7.92
CA TRP A 169 3.49 20.91 8.14
C TRP A 169 4.11 22.24 7.70
N TYR A 170 3.70 22.77 6.56
CA TYR A 170 4.14 24.08 6.08
C TYR A 170 3.73 25.19 7.05
N MET A 171 2.48 25.17 7.51
CA MET A 171 2.00 26.09 8.55
C MET A 171 2.80 25.98 9.85
N PHE A 172 3.15 24.76 10.28
CA PHE A 172 3.98 24.55 11.48
C PHE A 172 5.39 25.12 11.34
N VAL A 173 6.06 24.90 10.19
CA VAL A 173 7.40 25.45 9.95
C VAL A 173 7.36 26.98 9.92
N HIS A 174 6.37 27.58 9.26
CA HIS A 174 6.26 29.05 9.23
C HIS A 174 5.91 29.69 10.56
N VAL A 175 5.23 28.98 11.47
CA VAL A 175 5.05 29.45 12.86
C VAL A 175 6.40 29.57 13.59
N ILE A 176 7.42 28.80 13.19
CA ILE A 176 8.78 28.88 13.78
C ILE A 176 9.58 30.04 13.18
N ASP A 177 9.31 30.45 11.94
CA ASP A 177 9.99 31.60 11.31
C ASP A 177 9.68 32.93 12.02
N ASP A 178 8.52 33.03 12.70
CA ASP A 178 8.04 34.23 13.38
C ASP A 178 8.45 34.31 14.89
N ILE A 179 9.32 33.41 15.37
CA ILE A 179 9.82 33.34 16.77
C ILE A 179 11.28 33.78 16.84
#